data_AF-A0A952YP32-F1
#
_entry.id   AF-A0A952YP32-F1
#
_cell.length_a   1.000
_cell.length_b   1.000
_cell.length_c   1.000
_cell.angle_alpha   90.00
_cell.angle_beta   90.00
_cell.angle_gamma   90.00
#
_symmetry.space_group_name_H-M   'P 1'
#
loop_
_entity.id
_entity.type
_entity.pdbx_description
1 polymer ?
#
loop_
_entity_poly.entity_id
_entity_poly.type
_entity_poly.pdbx_seq_one_letter_code
_entity_poly.pdbx_strand_id
1 'polypeptide(L)'
;MNRNVRNRIESTRSRARRNRRARLVAACLVALQLAPVTPAFALTLAQSPLYAGGAIPPLVMLDLSKDQQLYKKAYNDYSDLDNDGELETTYKHSIDYYGYFDSGKCYSYSTSNQRFEPVATTSTKYCTAGTNQWSGNFLNWATMARMDAVRKLLYGGLRSTDTGSDTVLERVYIPPDAHAWAKHYSGADLDQLTPFSVPT
;
A
#
# COMPACT_ATOMS: atom_id res chain seq x y z
N MET A 1 -42.17 -46.72 99.87
CA MET A 1 -42.40 -46.65 98.40
C MET A 1 -41.06 -46.85 97.69
N ASN A 2 -40.94 -47.91 96.88
CA ASN A 2 -39.68 -48.54 96.47
C ASN A 2 -38.89 -47.70 95.43
N ARG A 3 -37.58 -47.48 95.65
CA ARG A 3 -36.66 -46.68 94.76
C ARG A 3 -36.73 -47.12 93.29
N ASN A 4 -37.07 -48.37 93.02
CA ASN A 4 -37.22 -48.94 91.68
C ASN A 4 -38.36 -48.33 90.83
N VAL A 5 -39.42 -47.79 91.45
CA VAL A 5 -40.54 -47.18 90.71
C VAL A 5 -40.18 -45.77 90.20
N ARG A 6 -39.39 -45.01 90.99
CA ARG A 6 -39.00 -43.63 90.65
C ARG A 6 -38.05 -43.59 89.45
N ASN A 7 -37.06 -44.48 89.41
CA ASN A 7 -36.11 -44.59 88.28
C ASN A 7 -36.81 -45.01 86.96
N ARG A 8 -37.88 -45.80 87.04
CA ARG A 8 -38.65 -46.25 85.87
C ARG A 8 -39.47 -45.11 85.24
N ILE A 9 -39.93 -44.14 86.03
CA ILE A 9 -40.70 -42.96 85.57
C ILE A 9 -39.77 -41.90 84.95
N GLU A 10 -38.56 -41.73 85.47
CA GLU A 10 -37.58 -40.78 84.90
C GLU A 10 -37.01 -41.27 83.56
N SER A 11 -36.78 -42.58 83.43
CA SER A 11 -36.35 -43.23 82.18
C SER A 11 -37.35 -43.06 81.03
N THR A 12 -38.65 -43.19 81.30
CA THR A 12 -39.71 -43.02 80.29
C THR A 12 -39.89 -41.56 79.86
N ARG A 13 -39.75 -40.59 80.79
CA ARG A 13 -39.77 -39.15 80.46
C ARG A 13 -38.56 -38.70 79.63
N SER A 14 -37.39 -39.28 79.87
CA SER A 14 -36.16 -39.05 79.09
C SER A 14 -36.28 -39.55 77.64
N ARG A 15 -36.78 -40.79 77.45
CA ARG A 15 -37.04 -41.36 76.11
C ARG A 15 -38.08 -40.56 75.33
N ALA A 16 -39.13 -40.07 75.96
CA ALA A 16 -40.17 -39.25 75.31
C ALA A 16 -39.63 -37.89 74.82
N ARG A 17 -38.76 -37.23 75.60
CA ARG A 17 -38.09 -35.97 75.20
C ARG A 17 -37.10 -36.16 74.06
N ARG A 18 -36.36 -37.28 74.05
CA ARG A 18 -35.42 -37.63 72.96
C ARG A 18 -36.15 -37.88 71.64
N ASN A 19 -37.28 -38.57 71.69
CA ASN A 19 -38.10 -38.87 70.51
C ASN A 19 -38.80 -37.62 69.94
N ARG A 20 -39.19 -36.66 70.79
CA ARG A 20 -39.74 -35.36 70.32
C ARG A 20 -38.69 -34.50 69.64
N ARG A 21 -37.46 -34.45 70.17
CA ARG A 21 -36.34 -33.74 69.53
C ARG A 21 -35.93 -34.38 68.20
N ALA A 22 -35.89 -35.71 68.13
CA ALA A 22 -35.61 -36.44 66.90
C ALA A 22 -36.67 -36.18 65.81
N ARG A 23 -37.96 -36.14 66.19
CA ARG A 23 -39.06 -35.81 65.26
C ARG A 23 -39.02 -34.36 64.77
N LEU A 24 -38.66 -33.40 65.64
CA LEU A 24 -38.51 -32.00 65.26
C LEU A 24 -37.31 -31.78 64.30
N VAL A 25 -36.19 -32.46 64.55
CA VAL A 25 -35.01 -32.41 63.66
C VAL A 25 -35.31 -33.05 62.30
N ALA A 26 -35.99 -34.20 62.29
CA ALA A 26 -36.42 -34.85 61.05
C ALA A 26 -37.41 -33.98 60.24
N ALA A 27 -38.36 -33.31 60.92
CA ALA A 27 -39.30 -32.40 60.25
C ALA A 27 -38.60 -31.17 59.64
N CYS A 28 -37.59 -30.60 60.32
CA CYS A 28 -36.79 -29.52 59.76
C CYS A 28 -35.94 -29.95 58.55
N LEU A 29 -35.38 -31.16 58.59
CA LEU A 29 -34.60 -31.72 57.48
C LEU A 29 -35.46 -31.98 56.24
N VAL A 30 -36.71 -32.45 56.42
CA VAL A 30 -37.65 -32.64 55.31
C VAL A 30 -38.14 -31.29 54.76
N ALA A 31 -38.37 -30.29 55.62
CA ALA A 31 -38.77 -28.95 55.18
C ALA A 31 -37.66 -28.24 54.37
N LEU A 32 -36.39 -28.49 54.68
CA LEU A 32 -35.25 -27.93 53.94
C LEU A 32 -35.06 -28.55 52.54
N GLN A 33 -35.60 -29.75 52.31
CA GLN A 33 -35.54 -30.46 51.03
C GLN A 33 -36.65 -30.04 50.04
N LEU A 34 -37.64 -29.28 50.51
CA LEU A 34 -38.80 -28.81 49.73
C LEU A 34 -38.72 -27.33 49.32
N ALA A 35 -37.59 -26.65 49.58
CA ALA A 35 -37.40 -25.28 49.14
C ALA A 35 -37.18 -25.23 47.61
N PRO A 36 -37.90 -24.36 46.87
CA PRO A 36 -37.70 -24.23 45.43
C PRO A 36 -36.32 -23.62 45.13
N VAL A 37 -35.50 -24.35 44.37
CA VAL A 37 -34.23 -23.85 43.84
C VAL A 37 -34.54 -22.94 42.65
N THR A 38 -34.26 -21.65 42.77
CA THR A 38 -34.32 -20.74 41.63
C THR A 38 -33.12 -20.98 40.72
N PRO A 39 -33.31 -21.16 39.40
CA PRO A 39 -32.18 -21.31 38.50
C PRO A 39 -31.40 -19.99 38.43
N ALA A 40 -30.09 -20.07 38.64
CA ALA A 40 -29.20 -18.96 38.36
C ALA A 40 -29.11 -18.80 36.83
N PHE A 41 -29.62 -17.68 36.30
CA PHE A 41 -29.43 -17.34 34.89
C PHE A 41 -27.95 -17.02 34.66
N ALA A 42 -27.31 -17.73 33.74
CA ALA A 42 -25.95 -17.44 33.33
C ALA A 42 -25.89 -16.06 32.66
N LEU A 43 -25.00 -15.20 33.16
CA LEU A 43 -24.77 -13.87 32.59
C LEU A 43 -24.07 -14.03 31.23
N THR A 44 -24.78 -13.77 30.12
CA THR A 44 -24.21 -13.79 28.78
C THR A 44 -23.38 -12.51 28.54
N LEU A 45 -22.10 -12.56 28.92
CA LEU A 45 -21.13 -11.53 28.57
C LEU A 45 -20.90 -11.53 27.06
N ALA A 46 -20.94 -10.35 26.45
CA ALA A 46 -20.67 -10.22 25.01
C ALA A 46 -19.24 -10.68 24.71
N GLN A 47 -19.11 -11.74 23.91
CA GLN A 47 -17.81 -12.30 23.49
C GLN A 47 -17.20 -11.53 22.30
N SER A 48 -17.90 -10.53 21.79
CA SER A 48 -17.40 -9.59 20.78
C SER A 48 -17.36 -8.18 21.36
N PRO A 49 -16.34 -7.37 21.03
CA PRO A 49 -16.26 -5.99 21.50
C PRO A 49 -17.51 -5.20 21.08
N LEU A 50 -17.94 -4.26 21.94
CA LEU A 50 -19.12 -3.40 21.74
C LEU A 50 -19.04 -2.57 20.44
N TYR A 51 -17.86 -2.51 19.83
CA TYR A 51 -17.62 -1.91 18.55
C TYR A 51 -16.67 -2.80 17.74
N ALA A 52 -17.23 -3.48 16.72
CA ALA A 52 -16.48 -4.21 15.72
C ALA A 52 -16.95 -3.76 14.34
N GLY A 53 -16.22 -2.81 13.74
CA GLY A 53 -16.30 -2.56 12.30
C GLY A 53 -17.49 -1.72 11.84
N GLY A 54 -17.41 -0.40 12.06
CA GLY A 54 -17.84 0.50 10.97
C GLY A 54 -16.83 0.37 9.83
N ALA A 55 -17.28 0.49 8.57
CA ALA A 55 -16.37 0.60 7.43
C ALA A 55 -15.57 1.91 7.58
N ILE A 56 -14.43 1.85 8.26
CA ILE A 56 -13.50 2.98 8.37
C ILE A 56 -12.92 3.16 6.96
N PRO A 57 -13.10 4.32 6.32
CA PRO A 57 -12.44 4.58 5.04
C PRO A 57 -10.94 4.37 5.23
N PRO A 58 -10.28 3.57 4.38
CA PRO A 58 -8.84 3.41 4.49
C PRO A 58 -8.17 4.78 4.32
N LEU A 59 -7.41 5.21 5.33
CA LEU A 59 -6.61 6.43 5.28
C LEU A 59 -5.22 6.06 4.77
N VAL A 60 -4.87 6.55 3.57
CA VAL A 60 -3.52 6.42 3.01
C VAL A 60 -2.83 7.77 3.15
N MET A 61 -1.72 7.81 3.87
CA MET A 61 -0.80 8.95 3.90
C MET A 61 0.40 8.60 3.02
N LEU A 62 0.70 9.44 2.03
CA LEU A 62 1.91 9.35 1.22
C LEU A 62 2.91 10.37 1.76
N ASP A 63 4.03 9.90 2.32
CA ASP A 63 5.17 10.75 2.65
C ASP A 63 6.14 10.76 1.46
N LEU A 64 6.50 11.95 0.99
CA LEU A 64 7.34 12.16 -0.18
C LEU A 64 8.46 13.12 0.18
N SER A 65 9.70 12.67 0.01
CA SER A 65 10.87 13.53 0.16
C SER A 65 10.92 14.57 -0.97
N LYS A 66 11.24 15.82 -0.63
CA LYS A 66 11.48 16.92 -1.59
C LYS A 66 12.93 17.37 -1.48
N ASP A 67 13.81 16.68 -2.19
CA ASP A 67 15.23 16.97 -2.18
C ASP A 67 15.78 17.15 -3.61
N GLN A 68 17.03 17.61 -3.68
CA GLN A 68 17.70 17.97 -4.93
C GLN A 68 17.93 16.76 -5.85
N GLN A 69 17.94 15.53 -5.33
CA GLN A 69 18.10 14.32 -6.16
C GLN A 69 16.93 14.14 -7.14
N LEU A 70 15.74 14.69 -6.84
CA LEU A 70 14.59 14.64 -7.75
C LEU A 70 14.84 15.37 -9.08
N TYR A 71 15.75 16.34 -9.09
CA TYR A 71 16.08 17.14 -10.27
C TYR A 71 17.23 16.54 -11.09
N LYS A 72 17.76 15.38 -10.70
CA LYS A 72 18.77 14.65 -11.47
C LYS A 72 18.13 13.77 -12.53
N LYS A 73 18.96 13.31 -13.48
CA LYS A 73 18.61 12.31 -14.49
C LYS A 73 17.91 11.12 -13.84
N ALA A 74 16.74 10.73 -14.39
CA ALA A 74 15.98 9.58 -13.92
C ALA A 74 16.81 8.30 -14.01
N TYR A 75 17.45 8.12 -15.17
CA TYR A 75 18.38 7.04 -15.45
C TYR A 75 19.79 7.56 -15.24
N ASN A 76 20.48 7.06 -14.24
CA ASN A 76 21.89 7.35 -14.01
C ASN A 76 22.76 6.40 -14.86
N ASP A 77 24.08 6.56 -14.76
CA ASP A 77 25.05 5.81 -15.58
C ASP A 77 25.78 4.74 -14.73
N TYR A 78 25.18 4.35 -13.60
CA TYR A 78 25.79 3.48 -12.57
C TYR A 78 24.76 2.57 -11.89
N SER A 79 23.58 2.39 -12.48
CA SER A 79 22.59 1.44 -11.98
C SER A 79 22.30 0.40 -13.04
N ASP A 80 22.06 -0.81 -12.56
CA ASP A 80 21.54 -1.92 -13.33
C ASP A 80 20.00 -1.78 -13.37
N LEU A 81 19.47 -1.55 -14.56
CA LEU A 81 18.06 -1.27 -14.83
C LEU A 81 17.29 -2.50 -15.28
N ASP A 82 17.95 -3.53 -15.84
CA ASP A 82 17.31 -4.77 -16.30
C ASP A 82 17.73 -6.03 -15.53
N ASN A 83 18.49 -5.84 -14.45
CA ASN A 83 18.93 -6.85 -13.50
C ASN A 83 19.72 -7.99 -14.18
N ASP A 84 20.54 -7.64 -15.17
CA ASP A 84 21.43 -8.58 -15.87
C ASP A 84 22.83 -8.70 -15.21
N GLY A 85 23.09 -7.90 -14.18
CA GLY A 85 24.35 -7.88 -13.43
C GLY A 85 25.40 -6.91 -13.97
N GLU A 86 25.11 -6.21 -15.07
CA GLU A 86 25.95 -5.17 -15.65
C GLU A 86 25.34 -3.78 -15.39
N LEU A 87 26.18 -2.75 -15.41
CA LEU A 87 25.71 -1.37 -15.20
C LEU A 87 25.33 -0.72 -16.53
N GLU A 88 24.14 -0.12 -16.62
CA GLU A 88 23.78 0.74 -17.74
C GLU A 88 24.54 2.07 -17.67
N THR A 89 25.69 2.12 -18.34
CA THR A 89 26.49 3.35 -18.49
C THR A 89 25.97 4.27 -19.60
N THR A 90 25.19 3.75 -20.54
CA THR A 90 24.61 4.49 -21.66
C THR A 90 23.20 3.99 -22.00
N TYR A 91 22.63 4.49 -23.10
CA TYR A 91 21.34 4.03 -23.62
C TYR A 91 21.41 2.58 -24.07
N LYS A 92 20.50 1.75 -23.56
CA LYS A 92 20.32 0.34 -23.93
C LYS A 92 18.96 0.19 -24.56
N HIS A 93 18.94 -0.15 -25.84
CA HIS A 93 17.72 -0.15 -26.65
C HIS A 93 16.68 -1.20 -26.22
N SER A 94 17.12 -2.31 -25.59
CA SER A 94 16.22 -3.33 -25.05
C SER A 94 15.31 -2.78 -23.93
N ILE A 95 15.74 -1.74 -23.21
CA ILE A 95 15.02 -1.18 -22.07
C ILE A 95 13.91 -0.22 -22.53
N ASP A 96 12.74 -0.33 -21.89
CA ASP A 96 11.68 0.66 -22.00
C ASP A 96 11.82 1.72 -20.91
N TYR A 97 12.29 2.89 -21.32
CA TYR A 97 12.48 4.01 -20.42
C TYR A 97 11.14 4.68 -20.13
N TYR A 98 10.71 4.62 -18.88
CA TYR A 98 9.55 5.36 -18.37
C TYR A 98 9.75 6.88 -18.46
N GLY A 99 8.77 7.57 -19.03
CA GLY A 99 8.80 9.02 -19.17
C GLY A 99 7.55 9.56 -19.87
N TYR A 100 7.54 10.85 -20.23
CA TYR A 100 6.38 11.47 -20.89
C TYR A 100 6.19 11.05 -22.34
N PHE A 101 7.26 10.65 -23.03
CA PHE A 101 7.19 10.19 -24.41
C PHE A 101 6.70 8.74 -24.46
N ASP A 102 5.98 8.39 -25.51
CA ASP A 102 5.59 7.02 -25.80
C ASP A 102 6.75 6.33 -26.52
N SER A 103 7.26 5.22 -25.95
CA SER A 103 8.38 4.47 -26.53
C SER A 103 8.07 3.91 -27.92
N GLY A 104 6.79 3.69 -28.25
CA GLY A 104 6.32 3.24 -29.55
C GLY A 104 6.04 4.36 -30.55
N LYS A 105 6.51 5.58 -30.30
CA LYS A 105 6.30 6.74 -31.19
C LYS A 105 7.58 7.48 -31.51
N CYS A 106 7.56 8.10 -32.69
CA CYS A 106 8.58 9.02 -33.17
C CYS A 106 8.07 10.45 -33.08
N TYR A 107 8.95 11.36 -32.68
CA TYR A 107 8.62 12.75 -32.40
C TYR A 107 9.43 13.70 -33.28
N SER A 108 8.83 14.79 -33.72
CA SER A 108 9.56 15.92 -34.31
C SER A 108 9.42 17.13 -33.39
N TYR A 109 10.47 17.95 -33.30
CA TYR A 109 10.39 19.21 -32.58
C TYR A 109 9.71 20.26 -33.47
N SER A 110 8.54 20.74 -33.05
CA SER A 110 7.85 21.85 -33.69
C SER A 110 8.42 23.16 -33.17
N THR A 111 9.09 23.92 -34.03
CA THR A 111 9.62 25.25 -33.68
C THR A 111 8.52 26.30 -33.51
N SER A 112 7.39 26.13 -34.20
CA SER A 112 6.21 26.99 -34.07
C SER A 112 5.53 26.82 -32.72
N ASN A 113 5.37 25.57 -32.26
CA ASN A 113 4.70 25.25 -31.00
C ASN A 113 5.66 25.07 -29.82
N GLN A 114 6.97 25.11 -30.08
CA GLN A 114 8.06 24.95 -29.10
C GLN A 114 7.95 23.66 -28.27
N ARG A 115 7.57 22.55 -28.92
CA ARG A 115 7.37 21.25 -28.26
C ARG A 115 7.63 20.09 -29.20
N PHE A 116 7.85 18.91 -28.63
CA PHE A 116 7.90 17.66 -29.38
C PHE A 116 6.50 17.14 -29.67
N GLU A 117 6.22 16.80 -30.92
CA GLU A 117 4.93 16.29 -31.37
C GLU A 117 5.10 14.91 -32.02
N PRO A 118 4.20 13.95 -31.75
CA PRO A 118 4.28 12.63 -32.35
C PRO A 118 3.98 12.71 -33.85
N VAL A 119 4.85 12.13 -34.68
CA VAL A 119 4.74 12.15 -36.15
C VAL A 119 4.58 10.76 -36.76
N ALA A 120 5.03 9.71 -36.06
CA ALA A 120 4.90 8.33 -36.52
C ALA A 120 4.82 7.36 -35.33
N THR A 121 4.37 6.15 -35.60
CA THR A 121 4.40 5.03 -34.66
C THR A 121 5.49 4.04 -35.08
N THR A 122 6.03 3.31 -34.12
CA THR A 122 7.08 2.30 -34.33
C THR A 122 6.88 1.15 -33.35
N SER A 123 7.11 -0.08 -33.80
CA SER A 123 7.10 -1.27 -32.95
C SER A 123 8.49 -1.61 -32.40
N THR A 124 9.53 -1.00 -32.96
CA THR A 124 10.93 -1.30 -32.65
C THR A 124 11.59 -0.20 -31.83
N LYS A 125 10.86 0.84 -31.40
CA LYS A 125 11.43 2.03 -30.73
C LYS A 125 12.46 2.80 -31.57
N TYR A 126 12.67 2.42 -32.84
CA TYR A 126 13.46 3.15 -33.82
C TYR A 126 12.57 3.96 -34.75
N CYS A 127 13.09 5.10 -35.18
CA CYS A 127 12.52 5.93 -36.22
C CYS A 127 13.21 5.66 -37.55
N THR A 128 12.66 6.22 -38.62
CA THR A 128 13.27 6.12 -39.95
C THR A 128 14.63 6.83 -39.93
N ALA A 129 15.68 6.09 -40.28
CA ALA A 129 17.05 6.60 -40.32
C ALA A 129 17.16 7.89 -41.15
N GLY A 130 17.90 8.88 -40.65
CA GLY A 130 18.18 10.12 -41.37
C GLY A 130 16.97 11.05 -41.57
N THR A 131 15.89 10.83 -40.82
CA THR A 131 14.76 11.76 -40.78
C THR A 131 14.89 12.72 -39.60
N ASN A 132 14.20 13.87 -39.64
CA ASN A 132 14.18 14.84 -38.54
C ASN A 132 13.27 14.37 -37.38
N GLN A 133 13.53 13.15 -36.88
CA GLN A 133 12.72 12.47 -35.90
C GLN A 133 13.56 12.02 -34.70
N TRP A 134 12.89 11.92 -33.56
CA TRP A 134 13.41 11.45 -32.30
C TRP A 134 12.63 10.24 -31.84
N SER A 135 13.32 9.18 -31.42
CA SER A 135 12.69 8.05 -30.76
C SER A 135 12.12 8.49 -29.41
N GLY A 136 10.85 8.18 -29.13
CA GLY A 136 10.24 8.47 -27.84
C GLY A 136 10.95 7.75 -26.69
N ASN A 137 11.43 6.52 -26.91
CA ASN A 137 12.19 5.78 -25.91
C ASN A 137 13.52 6.47 -25.60
N PHE A 138 14.22 6.94 -26.64
CA PHE A 138 15.47 7.69 -26.48
C PHE A 138 15.25 9.03 -25.77
N LEU A 139 14.18 9.76 -26.10
CA LEU A 139 13.83 11.01 -25.42
C LEU A 139 13.55 10.79 -23.94
N ASN A 140 12.88 9.69 -23.57
CA ASN A 140 12.67 9.35 -22.16
C ASN A 140 14.01 9.16 -21.42
N TRP A 141 14.94 8.41 -21.99
CA TRP A 141 16.27 8.22 -21.39
C TRP A 141 17.07 9.53 -21.29
N ALA A 142 17.07 10.33 -22.36
CA ALA A 142 17.91 11.52 -22.46
C ALA A 142 17.40 12.68 -21.60
N THR A 143 16.08 12.79 -21.41
CA THR A 143 15.46 14.00 -20.86
C THR A 143 14.76 13.81 -19.52
N MET A 144 14.29 12.63 -19.13
CA MET A 144 13.47 12.52 -17.92
C MET A 144 14.25 12.78 -16.63
N ALA A 145 13.74 13.66 -15.77
CA ALA A 145 14.18 13.77 -14.39
C ALA A 145 13.39 12.82 -13.49
N ARG A 146 13.95 12.49 -12.31
CA ARG A 146 13.23 11.66 -11.33
C ARG A 146 11.89 12.30 -10.92
N MET A 147 11.85 13.63 -10.83
CA MET A 147 10.62 14.37 -10.57
C MET A 147 9.58 14.08 -11.65
N ASP A 148 9.93 14.10 -12.93
CA ASP A 148 8.97 13.87 -14.03
C ASP A 148 8.33 12.47 -13.93
N ALA A 149 9.11 11.45 -13.57
CA ALA A 149 8.58 10.11 -13.34
C ALA A 149 7.57 10.07 -12.17
N VAL A 150 7.89 10.73 -11.05
CA VAL A 150 6.98 10.84 -9.90
C VAL A 150 5.69 11.59 -10.26
N ARG A 151 5.80 12.71 -11.00
CA ARG A 151 4.63 13.46 -11.49
C ARG A 151 3.75 12.62 -12.40
N LYS A 152 4.37 11.87 -13.32
CA LYS A 152 3.66 10.94 -14.21
C LYS A 152 2.92 9.86 -13.41
N LEU A 153 3.56 9.28 -12.42
CA LEU A 153 2.99 8.22 -11.58
C LEU A 153 1.78 8.71 -10.77
N LEU A 154 1.89 9.89 -10.14
CA LEU A 154 0.87 10.38 -9.21
C LEU A 154 -0.32 11.02 -9.91
N TYR A 155 -0.08 11.76 -11.01
CA TYR A 155 -1.13 12.57 -11.66
C TYR A 155 -0.99 12.66 -13.18
N GLY A 156 -0.19 11.80 -13.80
CA GLY A 156 -0.03 11.75 -15.26
C GLY A 156 0.94 12.79 -15.85
N GLY A 157 1.63 13.58 -15.01
CA GLY A 157 2.62 14.57 -15.42
C GLY A 157 2.16 16.01 -15.22
N LEU A 158 3.07 16.97 -15.37
CA LEU A 158 2.72 18.39 -15.29
C LEU A 158 2.10 18.84 -16.62
N ARG A 159 0.81 19.16 -16.63
CA ARG A 159 0.12 19.70 -17.81
C ARG A 159 0.31 21.22 -17.85
N SER A 160 1.15 21.73 -18.76
CA SER A 160 1.29 23.18 -18.97
C SER A 160 0.14 23.75 -19.80
N THR A 161 -0.45 22.91 -20.66
CA THR A 161 -1.66 23.22 -21.43
C THR A 161 -2.61 22.03 -21.33
N ASP A 162 -3.88 22.28 -21.02
CA ASP A 162 -4.93 21.27 -20.98
C ASP A 162 -6.23 21.86 -21.53
N THR A 163 -6.52 21.53 -22.78
CA THR A 163 -7.73 21.96 -23.50
C THR A 163 -8.44 20.72 -24.04
N GLY A 164 -9.66 20.88 -24.57
CA GLY A 164 -10.39 19.74 -25.14
C GLY A 164 -9.72 19.08 -26.35
N SER A 165 -8.80 19.78 -27.04
CA SER A 165 -8.07 19.27 -28.20
C SER A 165 -6.61 18.93 -27.91
N ASP A 166 -5.98 19.61 -26.95
CA ASP A 166 -4.55 19.54 -26.69
C ASP A 166 -4.23 19.42 -25.20
N THR A 167 -3.46 18.39 -24.84
CA THR A 167 -2.81 18.27 -23.54
C THR A 167 -1.30 18.24 -23.75
N VAL A 168 -0.58 19.24 -23.25
CA VAL A 168 0.87 19.36 -23.36
C VAL A 168 1.51 19.11 -21.99
N LEU A 169 2.41 18.12 -21.93
CA LEU A 169 3.17 17.82 -20.74
C LEU A 169 4.49 18.60 -20.73
N GLU A 170 4.78 19.22 -19.59
CA GLU A 170 6.00 19.99 -19.37
C GLU A 170 6.92 19.27 -18.38
N ARG A 171 8.20 19.19 -18.75
CA ARG A 171 9.25 18.67 -17.88
C ARG A 171 9.54 19.63 -16.75
N VAL A 172 10.05 19.10 -15.64
CA VAL A 172 10.53 19.91 -14.54
C VAL A 172 11.60 20.89 -15.03
N TYR A 173 11.50 22.15 -14.60
CA TYR A 173 12.56 23.12 -14.80
C TYR A 173 13.81 22.67 -14.04
N ILE A 174 14.92 22.54 -14.76
CA ILE A 174 16.23 22.20 -14.19
C ILE A 174 17.02 23.51 -14.11
N PRO A 175 17.25 24.06 -12.90
CA PRO A 175 18.00 25.29 -12.77
C PRO A 175 19.45 25.08 -13.26
N PRO A 176 20.06 26.11 -13.88
CA PRO A 176 21.49 26.09 -14.22
C PRO A 176 22.30 26.21 -12.92
N ASP A 177 22.50 25.08 -12.25
CA ASP A 177 23.32 24.91 -11.06
C ASP A 177 24.57 24.05 -11.39
N ALA A 178 25.44 23.79 -10.42
CA ALA A 178 26.65 22.95 -10.54
C ALA A 178 26.40 21.49 -10.99
N HIS A 179 25.15 21.10 -11.23
CA HIS A 179 24.76 19.77 -11.68
C HIS A 179 24.66 19.72 -13.20
N ALA A 180 25.72 19.27 -13.86
CA ALA A 180 25.72 19.08 -15.30
C ALA A 180 24.75 17.96 -15.72
N TRP A 181 23.81 18.29 -16.61
CA TRP A 181 23.00 17.29 -17.30
C TRP A 181 23.73 16.85 -18.57
N ALA A 182 24.53 15.79 -18.44
CA ALA A 182 25.24 15.19 -19.57
C ALA A 182 24.82 13.74 -19.75
N LYS A 183 24.57 13.37 -21.01
CA LYS A 183 24.32 12.02 -21.49
C LYS A 183 25.18 11.80 -22.72
N HIS A 184 25.96 10.71 -22.73
CA HIS A 184 26.80 10.34 -23.86
C HIS A 184 26.23 9.10 -24.53
N TYR A 185 26.12 9.16 -25.86
CA TYR A 185 25.72 8.03 -26.67
C TYR A 185 26.38 8.13 -28.04
N SER A 186 26.99 7.04 -28.48
CA SER A 186 27.79 6.94 -29.71
C SER A 186 27.49 5.64 -30.46
N GLY A 187 26.25 5.17 -30.39
CA GLY A 187 25.79 3.98 -31.11
C GLY A 187 25.77 4.19 -32.62
N ALA A 188 25.95 3.10 -33.37
CA ALA A 188 25.88 3.11 -34.84
C ALA A 188 24.46 3.37 -35.39
N ASP A 189 23.47 3.31 -34.51
CA ASP A 189 22.04 3.51 -34.71
C ASP A 189 21.56 4.91 -34.27
N LEU A 190 22.48 5.85 -34.03
CA LEU A 190 22.16 7.22 -33.61
C LEU A 190 21.19 7.92 -34.58
N ASP A 191 21.32 7.65 -35.88
CA ASP A 191 20.51 8.22 -36.96
C ASP A 191 19.07 7.67 -37.01
N GLN A 192 18.82 6.54 -36.33
CA GLN A 192 17.49 5.97 -36.12
C GLN A 192 16.83 6.46 -34.83
N LEU A 193 17.61 7.00 -33.90
CA LEU A 193 17.14 7.49 -32.59
C LEU A 193 17.00 9.01 -32.55
N THR A 194 17.78 9.72 -33.36
CA THR A 194 17.87 11.18 -33.40
C THR A 194 17.99 11.68 -34.84
N PRO A 195 17.77 12.99 -35.09
CA PRO A 195 17.99 13.60 -36.40
C PRO A 195 19.46 13.67 -36.86
N PHE A 196 20.41 13.28 -36.01
CA PHE A 196 21.83 13.48 -36.26
C PHE A 196 22.45 12.25 -36.92
N SER A 197 23.38 12.49 -37.83
CA SER A 197 24.18 11.42 -38.43
C SER A 197 25.17 10.86 -37.41
N VAL A 198 25.47 9.57 -37.55
CA VAL A 198 26.52 8.91 -36.76
C VAL A 198 27.86 9.62 -36.99
N PRO A 199 28.59 10.02 -35.93
CA PRO A 199 29.93 10.60 -36.07
C PRO A 199 30.87 9.60 -36.74
N THR A 200 31.54 10.03 -37.82
CA THR A 200 32.57 9.26 -38.53
C THR A 200 33.94 9.43 -37.91
#